data_AF-A0A6J8ANN8-F1
#
_entry.id   AF-A0A6J8ANN8-F1
#
_cell.length_a   1.000
_cell.length_b   1.000
_cell.length_c   1.000
_cell.angle_alpha   90.00
_cell.angle_beta   90.00
_cell.angle_gamma   90.00
#
_symmetry.space_group_name_H-M   'P 1'
#
loop_
_entity.id
_entity.type
_entity.pdbx_description
1 polymer ?
#
loop_
_entity_poly.entity_id
_entity_poly.type
_entity_poly.pdbx_seq_one_letter_code
_entity_poly.pdbx_strand_id
1 'polypeptide(L)'
;MEALYQVLDFATTETEELNNVLGKFYAEATPKFSEKRGKEMSTAQSKEYHKNSMKNIRAAINRHIHDLDRDIDIVRDKEFRKANETLDGKLKKNLEKGLSRPTKHKKIITMNDLEKINSYLYSSDDPIILRFRVWYNIAMHFVTRGIEFHQQLR
;
A
#
# COMPACT_ATOMS: atom_id res chain seq x y z
N MET A 1 -22.38 21.84 19.81
CA MET A 1 -21.87 21.14 18.62
C MET A 1 -20.35 21.13 18.74
N GLU A 2 -19.83 20.39 19.73
CA GLU A 2 -18.53 20.65 20.39
C GLU A 2 -17.70 19.37 20.53
N ALA A 3 -17.59 18.58 19.46
CA ALA A 3 -16.77 17.37 19.43
C ALA A 3 -15.89 17.28 18.18
N LEU A 4 -15.42 18.43 17.69
CA LEU A 4 -14.45 18.47 16.60
C LEU A 4 -13.06 18.66 17.23
N TYR A 5 -12.25 17.60 17.12
CA TYR A 5 -10.81 17.54 17.43
C TYR A 5 -10.40 17.27 18.88
N GLN A 6 -10.89 16.17 19.47
CA GLN A 6 -10.13 15.54 20.55
C GLN A 6 -8.88 14.89 19.91
N VAL A 7 -7.71 15.46 20.16
CA VAL A 7 -6.44 14.92 19.67
C VAL A 7 -6.20 13.61 20.42
N LEU A 8 -6.22 12.49 19.68
CA LEU A 8 -5.91 11.19 20.23
C LEU A 8 -4.40 11.10 20.46
N ASP A 9 -3.99 10.89 21.71
CA ASP A 9 -2.60 10.63 22.04
C ASP A 9 -2.32 9.12 22.00
N PHE A 10 -1.69 8.66 20.92
CA PHE A 10 -1.35 7.25 20.74
C PHE A 10 -0.43 6.70 21.84
N ALA A 11 0.33 7.54 22.54
CA ALA A 11 1.23 7.09 23.61
C ALA A 11 0.47 6.65 24.88
N THR A 12 -0.65 7.31 25.18
CA THR A 12 -1.35 7.14 26.47
C THR A 12 -2.77 6.57 26.35
N THR A 13 -3.37 6.60 25.16
CA THR A 13 -4.76 6.14 24.94
C THR A 13 -4.95 4.68 25.34
N GLU A 14 -6.03 4.40 26.08
CA GLU A 14 -6.42 3.04 26.46
C GLU A 14 -6.77 2.16 25.25
N THR A 15 -6.51 0.86 25.35
CA THR A 15 -6.71 -0.09 24.25
C THR A 15 -8.16 -0.12 23.75
N GLU A 16 -9.14 -0.04 24.66
CA GLU A 16 -10.56 -0.03 24.29
C GLU A 16 -10.96 1.24 23.53
N GLU A 17 -10.51 2.40 24.01
CA GLU A 17 -10.74 3.68 23.34
C GLU A 17 -10.09 3.68 21.95
N LEU A 18 -8.83 3.25 21.87
CA LEU A 18 -8.09 3.16 20.61
C LEU A 18 -8.81 2.24 19.60
N ASN A 19 -9.30 1.08 20.04
CA ASN A 19 -10.08 0.17 19.20
C ASN A 19 -11.38 0.84 18.69
N ASN A 20 -12.11 1.55 19.55
CA ASN A 20 -13.32 2.26 19.13
C ASN A 20 -13.03 3.39 18.13
N VAL A 21 -11.96 4.17 18.35
CA VAL A 21 -11.54 5.25 17.45
C VAL A 21 -11.07 4.68 16.11
N LEU A 22 -10.27 3.62 16.12
CA LEU A 22 -9.83 2.93 14.89
C LEU A 22 -11.01 2.38 14.09
N GLY A 23 -12.02 1.81 14.75
CA GLY A 23 -13.24 1.35 14.08
C GLY A 23 -13.97 2.47 13.34
N LYS A 24 -14.19 3.62 14.00
CA LYS A 24 -14.79 4.82 13.37
C LYS A 24 -13.92 5.32 12.21
N PHE A 25 -12.61 5.44 12.44
CA PHE A 25 -11.66 5.84 11.43
C PHE A 25 -11.72 4.93 10.20
N TYR A 26 -11.72 3.60 10.35
CA TYR A 26 -11.80 2.68 9.22
C TYR A 26 -13.13 2.74 8.46
N ALA A 27 -14.22 3.07 9.14
CA ALA A 27 -15.53 3.25 8.51
C ALA A 27 -15.61 4.53 7.66
N GLU A 28 -14.98 5.61 8.12
CA GLU A 28 -15.13 6.97 7.58
C GLU A 28 -13.94 7.46 6.76
N ALA A 29 -12.77 6.80 6.85
CA ALA A 29 -11.55 7.20 6.17
C ALA A 29 -11.77 7.30 4.66
N THR A 30 -11.63 8.53 4.15
CA THR A 30 -11.78 8.85 2.74
C THR A 30 -10.51 9.50 2.19
N PRO A 31 -10.18 9.25 0.92
CA PRO A 31 -9.08 9.93 0.25
C PRO A 31 -9.37 11.41 0.10
N LYS A 32 -8.32 12.23 0.24
CA LYS A 32 -8.38 13.62 -0.18
C LYS A 32 -8.74 13.69 -1.66
N PHE A 33 -9.66 14.59 -2.00
CA PHE A 33 -10.02 14.83 -3.39
C PHE A 33 -8.78 15.26 -4.20
N SER A 34 -8.67 14.74 -5.42
CA SER A 34 -7.69 15.20 -6.39
C SER A 34 -8.26 15.08 -7.79
N GLU A 35 -7.96 16.06 -8.64
CA GLU A 35 -8.43 16.07 -10.03
C GLU A 35 -8.00 14.83 -10.80
N LYS A 36 -6.78 14.35 -10.56
CA LYS A 36 -6.26 13.11 -11.15
C LYS A 36 -7.16 11.92 -10.84
N ARG A 37 -7.62 11.79 -9.59
CA ARG A 37 -8.55 10.72 -9.22
C ARG A 37 -9.91 10.89 -9.88
N GLY A 38 -10.42 12.11 -10.00
CA GLY A 38 -11.67 12.39 -10.69
C GLY A 38 -11.65 12.02 -12.17
N LYS A 39 -10.48 12.05 -12.82
CA LYS A 39 -10.29 11.66 -14.23
C LYS A 39 -10.09 10.15 -14.44
N GLU A 40 -9.45 9.47 -13.49
CA GLU A 40 -9.05 8.06 -13.63
C GLU A 40 -10.11 7.03 -13.16
N MET A 41 -11.12 7.45 -12.40
CA MET A 41 -12.13 6.54 -11.85
C MET A 41 -13.49 7.22 -11.69
N SER A 42 -14.54 6.43 -11.48
CA SER A 42 -15.88 6.98 -11.26
C SER A 42 -15.93 7.86 -10.01
N THR A 43 -16.88 8.78 -9.96
CA THR A 43 -17.11 9.66 -8.80
C THR A 43 -17.32 8.87 -7.50
N ALA A 44 -17.91 7.68 -7.57
CA ALA A 44 -18.11 6.82 -6.41
C ALA A 44 -16.79 6.14 -5.97
N GLN A 45 -15.97 5.67 -6.92
CA GLN A 45 -14.66 5.07 -6.63
C GLN A 45 -13.63 6.08 -6.13
N SER A 46 -13.70 7.33 -6.60
CA SER A 46 -12.74 8.37 -6.23
C SER A 46 -12.84 8.75 -4.75
N LYS A 47 -14.01 8.55 -4.15
CA LYS A 47 -14.34 8.76 -2.73
C LYS A 47 -13.90 7.62 -1.81
N GLU A 48 -13.35 6.52 -2.33
CA GLU A 48 -12.95 5.36 -1.53
C GLU A 48 -11.46 5.07 -1.63
N TYR A 49 -10.85 4.61 -0.55
CA TYR A 49 -9.49 4.08 -0.60
C TYR A 49 -9.46 2.72 -1.30
N HIS A 50 -8.36 2.44 -2.01
CA HIS A 50 -8.10 1.07 -2.47
C HIS A 50 -7.77 0.18 -1.28
N LYS A 51 -8.11 -1.12 -1.34
CA LYS A 51 -7.89 -2.07 -0.24
C LYS A 51 -6.44 -2.06 0.30
N ASN A 52 -5.46 -1.97 -0.60
CA ASN A 52 -4.04 -1.92 -0.21
C ASN A 52 -3.69 -0.61 0.49
N SER A 53 -4.34 0.51 0.14
CA SER A 53 -4.14 1.78 0.84
C SER A 53 -4.63 1.69 2.28
N MET A 54 -5.82 1.12 2.52
CA MET A 54 -6.32 0.92 3.89
C MET A 54 -5.43 -0.03 4.71
N LYS A 55 -4.95 -1.13 4.11
CA LYS A 55 -3.99 -2.03 4.76
C LYS A 55 -2.68 -1.33 5.11
N ASN A 56 -2.15 -0.50 4.20
CA ASN A 56 -0.93 0.27 4.44
C ASN A 56 -1.13 1.34 5.52
N ILE A 57 -2.29 2.00 5.55
CA ILE A 57 -2.63 2.95 6.62
C ILE A 57 -2.63 2.24 7.98
N ARG A 58 -3.30 1.08 8.10
CA ARG A 58 -3.28 0.28 9.33
C ARG A 58 -1.85 -0.13 9.72
N ALA A 59 -1.05 -0.60 8.77
CA ALA A 59 0.34 -0.98 9.03
C ALA A 59 1.22 0.21 9.47
N ALA A 60 0.99 1.40 8.90
CA ALA A 60 1.69 2.62 9.30
C ALA A 60 1.30 3.06 10.72
N ILE A 61 0.02 2.99 11.08
CA ILE A 61 -0.45 3.27 12.44
C ILE A 61 0.16 2.26 13.42
N ASN A 62 0.14 0.96 13.10
CA ASN A 62 0.72 -0.08 13.96
C ASN A 62 2.22 0.17 14.20
N ARG A 63 2.96 0.52 13.14
CA ARG A 63 4.38 0.89 13.27
C ARG A 63 4.57 2.10 14.16
N HIS A 64 3.79 3.16 13.96
CA HIS A 64 3.88 4.36 14.79
C HIS A 64 3.65 4.06 16.27
N ILE A 65 2.70 3.17 16.59
CA ILE A 65 2.44 2.72 17.96
C ILE A 65 3.64 1.94 18.53
N HIS A 66 4.28 1.07 17.75
CA HIS A 66 5.51 0.40 18.17
C HIS A 66 6.68 1.37 18.35
N ASP A 67 6.81 2.39 17.51
CA ASP A 67 7.83 3.44 17.64
C ASP A 67 7.63 4.28 18.92
N LEU A 68 6.46 4.20 19.56
CA LEU A 68 6.14 4.80 20.86
C LEU A 68 6.35 3.82 22.04
N ASP A 69 7.03 2.69 21.81
CA ASP A 69 7.31 1.65 22.81
C ASP A 69 6.06 1.04 23.48
N ARG A 70 4.92 1.05 22.79
CA ARG A 70 3.72 0.36 23.28
C ARG A 70 3.73 -1.12 22.87
N ASP A 71 3.52 -2.00 23.85
CA ASP A 71 3.35 -3.44 23.66
C ASP A 71 1.91 -3.79 23.25
N ILE A 72 1.49 -3.30 22.08
CA ILE A 72 0.20 -3.62 21.45
C ILE A 72 0.38 -3.82 19.95
N ASP A 73 -0.36 -4.76 19.37
CA ASP A 73 -0.45 -5.01 17.94
C ASP A 73 -1.90 -4.84 17.47
N ILE A 74 -2.21 -3.71 16.82
CA ILE A 74 -3.58 -3.38 16.38
C ILE A 74 -4.09 -4.30 15.26
N VAL A 75 -3.21 -5.13 14.69
CA VAL A 75 -3.55 -6.09 13.63
C VAL A 75 -3.87 -7.47 14.20
N ARG A 76 -3.15 -7.90 15.24
CA ARG A 76 -3.21 -9.27 15.76
C ARG A 76 -3.90 -9.41 17.11
N ASP A 77 -3.84 -8.40 17.96
CA ASP A 77 -4.37 -8.49 19.30
C ASP A 77 -5.90 -8.55 19.30
N LYS A 78 -6.45 -9.38 20.20
CA LYS A 78 -7.88 -9.68 20.28
C LYS A 78 -8.71 -8.44 20.65
N GLU A 79 -8.10 -7.51 21.36
CA GLU A 79 -8.67 -6.25 21.82
C GLU A 79 -9.10 -5.37 20.62
N PHE A 80 -8.43 -5.52 19.47
CA PHE A 80 -8.72 -4.77 18.24
C PHE A 80 -9.63 -5.51 17.25
N ARG A 81 -10.22 -6.64 17.65
CA ARG A 81 -11.11 -7.44 16.77
C ARG A 81 -12.22 -6.60 16.15
N LYS A 82 -12.88 -5.75 16.94
CA LYS A 82 -14.02 -4.92 16.49
C LYS A 82 -13.61 -3.91 15.41
N ALA A 83 -12.48 -3.22 15.58
CA ALA A 83 -11.95 -2.32 14.56
C ALA A 83 -11.60 -3.08 13.28
N ASN A 84 -10.95 -4.24 13.41
CA ASN A 84 -10.56 -5.07 12.26
C ASN A 84 -11.77 -5.63 11.51
N GLU A 85 -12.81 -6.10 12.21
CA GLU A 85 -14.09 -6.51 11.60
C GLU A 85 -14.78 -5.36 10.86
N THR A 86 -14.71 -4.14 11.40
CA THR A 86 -15.25 -2.94 10.74
C THR A 86 -14.51 -2.65 9.43
N LEU A 87 -13.17 -2.72 9.45
CA LEU A 87 -12.35 -2.55 8.26
C LEU A 87 -12.66 -3.63 7.21
N ASP A 88 -12.67 -4.90 7.61
CA ASP A 88 -12.92 -6.01 6.70
C ASP A 88 -14.34 -5.96 6.10
N GLY A 89 -15.34 -5.64 6.92
CA GLY A 89 -16.71 -5.42 6.48
C GLY A 89 -16.83 -4.26 5.49
N LYS A 90 -16.16 -3.13 5.75
CA LYS A 90 -16.11 -1.99 4.83
C LYS A 90 -15.46 -2.37 3.49
N LEU A 91 -14.34 -3.09 3.52
CA LEU A 91 -13.64 -3.54 2.31
C LEU A 91 -14.47 -4.54 1.50
N LYS A 92 -15.15 -5.49 2.16
CA LYS A 92 -16.05 -6.45 1.52
C LYS A 92 -17.24 -5.76 0.86
N LYS A 93 -17.90 -4.83 1.57
CA LYS A 93 -19.00 -4.03 1.04
C LYS A 93 -18.58 -3.17 -0.15
N ASN A 94 -17.39 -2.58 -0.09
CA ASN A 94 -16.82 -1.82 -1.21
C ASN A 94 -16.56 -2.71 -2.43
N LEU A 95 -16.14 -3.97 -2.22
CA LEU A 95 -15.97 -4.94 -3.30
C LEU A 95 -17.32 -5.33 -3.93
N GLU A 96 -18.32 -5.67 -3.11
CA GLU A 96 -19.68 -6.02 -3.55
C GLU A 96 -20.33 -4.88 -4.37
N LYS A 97 -20.07 -3.63 -4.00
CA LYS A 97 -20.57 -2.44 -4.70
C LYS A 97 -19.74 -2.02 -5.92
N GLY A 98 -18.68 -2.74 -6.29
CA GLY A 98 -17.79 -2.36 -7.39
C GLY A 98 -16.97 -1.08 -7.13
N LEU A 99 -16.88 -0.62 -5.88
CA LEU A 99 -16.08 0.54 -5.47
C LEU A 99 -14.60 0.17 -5.33
N SER A 100 -14.33 -1.10 -5.05
CA SER A 100 -12.96 -1.63 -5.00
C SER A 100 -12.41 -1.82 -6.41
N ARG A 101 -11.33 -1.11 -6.74
CA ARG A 101 -10.66 -1.25 -8.02
C ARG A 101 -9.88 -2.57 -8.08
N PRO A 102 -9.90 -3.29 -9.20
CA PRO A 102 -9.03 -4.44 -9.39
C PRO A 102 -7.56 -3.98 -9.40
N THR A 103 -6.68 -4.87 -8.94
CA THR A 103 -5.24 -4.62 -9.02
C THR A 103 -4.82 -4.66 -10.48
N LYS A 104 -4.34 -3.52 -11.01
CA LYS A 104 -3.85 -3.44 -12.38
C LYS A 104 -2.45 -4.04 -12.44
N HIS A 105 -2.33 -5.21 -13.03
CA HIS A 105 -1.04 -5.83 -13.28
C HIS A 105 -0.31 -5.07 -14.41
N LYS A 106 1.03 -5.00 -14.32
CA LYS A 106 1.86 -4.51 -15.42
C LYS A 106 1.69 -5.44 -16.62
N LYS A 107 1.84 -4.92 -17.84
CA LYS A 107 1.82 -5.74 -19.04
C LYS A 107 2.92 -6.79 -18.96
N ILE A 108 2.62 -7.99 -19.44
CA ILE A 108 3.61 -9.06 -19.57
C ILE A 108 4.69 -8.58 -20.54
N ILE A 109 5.95 -8.81 -20.17
CA ILE A 109 7.09 -8.58 -21.07
C ILE A 109 7.07 -9.74 -22.06
N THR A 110 6.84 -9.43 -23.34
CA THR A 110 6.79 -10.43 -24.41
C THR A 110 8.18 -10.75 -24.95
N MET A 111 8.32 -11.84 -25.72
CA MET A 111 9.59 -12.17 -26.38
C MET A 111 10.08 -11.04 -27.31
N ASN A 112 9.17 -10.41 -28.06
CA ASN A 112 9.51 -9.25 -28.89
C ASN A 112 10.02 -8.06 -28.06
N ASP A 113 9.50 -7.86 -26.85
CA ASP A 113 10.03 -6.83 -25.95
C ASP A 113 11.45 -7.17 -25.49
N LEU A 114 11.72 -8.45 -25.19
CA LEU A 114 13.05 -8.93 -24.84
C LEU A 114 14.04 -8.75 -26.00
N GLU A 115 13.63 -9.04 -27.23
CA GLU A 115 14.45 -8.82 -28.43
C GLU A 115 14.80 -7.35 -28.64
N LYS A 116 13.85 -6.44 -28.42
CA LYS A 116 14.08 -4.99 -28.48
C LYS A 116 15.02 -4.52 -27.39
N ILE A 117 14.82 -4.99 -26.16
CA ILE A 117 15.71 -4.69 -25.04
C ILE A 117 17.12 -5.16 -25.36
N ASN A 118 17.27 -6.40 -25.85
CA ASN A 118 18.57 -6.95 -26.24
C ASN A 118 19.22 -6.12 -27.35
N SER A 119 18.48 -5.84 -28.43
CA SER A 119 18.97 -5.02 -29.55
C SER A 119 19.47 -3.64 -29.09
N TYR A 120 18.74 -2.99 -28.18
CA TYR A 120 19.16 -1.72 -27.59
C TYR A 120 20.42 -1.85 -26.73
N LEU A 121 20.45 -2.83 -25.82
CA LEU A 121 21.56 -3.05 -24.90
C LEU A 121 22.87 -3.45 -25.61
N TYR A 122 22.79 -3.98 -26.82
CA TYR A 122 23.95 -4.37 -27.65
C TYR A 122 24.14 -3.47 -28.88
N SER A 123 23.48 -2.31 -28.94
CA SER A 123 23.55 -1.41 -30.11
C SER A 123 24.86 -0.62 -30.23
N SER A 124 25.57 -0.37 -29.13
CA SER A 124 26.87 0.30 -29.14
C SER A 124 27.68 0.00 -27.87
N ASP A 125 28.96 0.41 -27.90
CA ASP A 125 29.90 0.33 -26.76
C ASP A 125 29.93 1.62 -25.92
N ASP A 126 28.84 2.40 -25.94
CA ASP A 126 28.68 3.56 -25.07
C ASP A 126 28.71 3.13 -23.58
N PRO A 127 29.55 3.76 -22.73
CA PRO A 127 29.54 3.51 -21.28
C PRO A 127 28.16 3.57 -20.62
N ILE A 128 27.23 4.39 -21.13
CA ILE A 128 25.85 4.45 -20.64
C ILE A 128 25.10 3.15 -20.93
N ILE A 129 25.23 2.63 -22.16
CA ILE A 129 24.61 1.37 -22.57
C ILE A 129 25.23 0.20 -21.81
N LEU A 130 26.55 0.20 -21.61
CA LEU A 130 27.22 -0.81 -20.79
C LEU A 130 26.64 -0.85 -19.37
N ARG A 131 26.43 0.31 -18.74
CA ARG A 131 25.81 0.38 -17.40
C ARG A 131 24.40 -0.19 -17.38
N PHE A 132 23.57 0.11 -18.39
CA PHE A 132 22.23 -0.46 -18.49
C PHE A 132 22.26 -1.97 -18.75
N ARG A 133 23.20 -2.46 -19.55
CA ARG A 133 23.39 -3.89 -19.81
C ARG A 133 23.75 -4.64 -18.53
N VAL A 134 24.70 -4.11 -17.76
CA VAL A 134 25.10 -4.69 -16.47
C VAL A 134 23.91 -4.68 -15.49
N TRP A 135 23.22 -3.54 -15.35
CA TRP A 135 22.04 -3.46 -14.48
C TRP A 135 20.94 -4.43 -14.88
N TYR A 136 20.63 -4.55 -16.18
CA TYR A 136 19.61 -5.46 -16.69
C TYR A 136 19.96 -6.92 -16.40
N ASN A 137 21.21 -7.34 -16.63
CA ASN A 137 21.66 -8.69 -16.29
C ASN A 137 21.53 -8.97 -14.79
N ILE A 138 21.97 -8.04 -13.94
CA ILE A 138 21.80 -8.17 -12.49
C ILE A 138 20.31 -8.28 -12.13
N ALA A 139 19.47 -7.43 -12.71
CA ALA A 139 18.04 -7.41 -12.43
C ALA A 139 17.34 -8.73 -12.82
N MET A 140 17.64 -9.25 -14.01
CA MET A 140 17.05 -10.48 -14.53
C MET A 140 17.48 -11.72 -13.75
N HIS A 141 18.74 -11.77 -13.31
CA HIS A 141 19.28 -12.96 -12.63
C HIS A 141 19.15 -12.92 -11.10
N PHE A 142 19.18 -11.73 -10.49
CA PHE A 142 19.24 -11.58 -9.03
C PHE A 142 18.11 -10.77 -8.42
N VAL A 143 17.41 -9.92 -9.18
CA VAL A 143 16.31 -9.08 -8.66
C VAL A 143 14.97 -9.72 -8.99
N THR A 144 14.79 -10.97 -8.59
CA THR A 144 13.45 -11.54 -8.49
C THR A 144 12.79 -10.95 -7.24
N ARG A 145 11.55 -10.46 -7.38
CA ARG A 145 10.71 -9.92 -6.28
C ARG A 145 11.20 -8.64 -5.58
N GLY A 146 11.77 -7.68 -6.31
CA GLY A 146 11.89 -6.30 -5.84
C GLY A 146 12.63 -6.13 -4.50
N ILE A 147 13.96 -6.11 -4.56
CA ILE A 147 14.86 -5.82 -3.43
C ILE A 147 14.89 -6.89 -2.32
N GLU A 148 13.92 -7.81 -2.23
CA GLU A 148 13.92 -8.94 -1.28
C GLU A 148 15.23 -9.74 -1.28
N PHE A 149 15.87 -9.88 -2.45
CA PHE A 149 17.15 -10.59 -2.60
C PHE A 149 18.41 -9.74 -2.38
N HIS A 150 18.31 -8.41 -2.26
CA HIS A 150 19.50 -7.56 -2.13
C HIS A 150 20.25 -7.80 -0.82
N GLN A 151 19.57 -8.28 0.22
CA GLN A 151 20.20 -8.62 1.49
C GLN A 151 21.06 -9.89 1.43
N GLN A 152 20.84 -10.75 0.43
CA GLN A 152 21.58 -12.00 0.23
C GLN A 152 22.83 -11.84 -0.64
N LEU A 153 23.04 -10.66 -1.23
CA LEU A 153 24.22 -10.31 -2.02
C LEU A 153 25.35 -9.69 -1.17
N ARG A 154 25.33 -9.93 0.15
CA ARG A 154 26.39 -9.53 1.08
C ARG A 154 27.48 -10.58 1.14
#